data_AF-A0A822ALH6-F1
#
_entry.id   AF-A0A822ALH6-F1
#
_cell.length_a   1.000
_cell.length_b   1.000
_cell.length_c   1.000
_cell.angle_alpha   90.00
_cell.angle_beta   90.00
_cell.angle_gamma   90.00
#
_symmetry.space_group_name_H-M   'P 1'
#
loop_
_entity.id
_entity.type
_entity.pdbx_description
1 polymer ?
#
loop_
_entity_poly.entity_id
_entity_poly.type
_entity_poly.pdbx_seq_one_letter_code
_entity_poly.pdbx_strand_id
1 'polypeptide(L)'
;MNDLLVQLDDLPDEILMYIFKKLYNDEVLYSLMDVNQRLNRILHDRIFTRHLRLLKYCRIDNSTIPLPDSILHRFCSKILPKIGHQIETLYLERTSIERALHATNYINLKKLGLCDIQYKDAMSLFTDDFDESIVALLRRMLNLEELDLNIQVQCYEKFIDGDTLKKDIIIYMPQLYKLTFNICSIINHRDQTIFPLNEDIQKTFKYFSNNQIITCIDHFQEEGCSQCHIYSYPYKWKVYNYITNNFPGGLFTSVTQVSLYDERPFEHEFFLRIQKSFPYLKELTINNRKAQNNKQLIKLNNDYQILSIIEYPYLTRLNIIKTHDDYVEFFLFDTKISLPNNLHLCVDYQSLKRVTYDFTRYITRNHSSKLAALYLSTLDQIDEHIKNYFPHAYFRCFADFVLSN
;
A
#
# COMPACT_ATOMS: atom_id res chain seq x y z
N MET A 1 32.95 -12.71 36.75
CA MET A 1 32.72 -11.34 36.26
C MET A 1 31.41 -10.90 36.87
N ASN A 2 31.42 -9.87 37.71
CA ASN A 2 30.17 -9.25 38.15
C ASN A 2 29.68 -8.41 36.98
N ASP A 3 28.68 -8.89 36.26
CA ASP A 3 28.01 -8.10 35.24
C ASP A 3 27.45 -6.85 35.92
N LEU A 4 28.08 -5.70 35.65
CA LEU A 4 27.57 -4.39 35.99
C LEU A 4 26.31 -4.16 35.14
N LEU A 5 25.18 -4.67 35.62
CA LEU A 5 23.85 -4.31 35.15
C LEU A 5 23.63 -2.84 35.51
N VAL A 6 23.99 -1.95 34.59
CA VAL A 6 23.62 -0.54 34.67
C VAL A 6 22.10 -0.48 34.66
N GLN A 7 21.51 -0.03 35.77
CA GLN A 7 20.06 0.12 35.83
C GLN A 7 19.66 1.35 35.02
N LEU A 8 18.52 1.28 34.33
CA LEU A 8 18.03 2.40 33.53
C LEU A 8 17.84 3.66 34.39
N ASP A 9 17.48 3.46 35.66
CA ASP A 9 17.28 4.53 36.65
C ASP A 9 18.58 5.24 37.07
N ASP A 10 19.75 4.66 36.81
CA ASP A 10 21.04 5.30 37.10
C ASP A 10 21.48 6.27 36.00
N LEU A 11 20.89 6.17 34.80
CA LEU A 11 21.25 7.01 33.67
C LEU A 11 20.65 8.43 33.82
N PRO A 12 21.37 9.50 33.45
CA PRO A 12 20.82 10.86 33.39
C PRO A 12 19.63 10.99 32.42
N ASP A 13 18.75 11.98 32.65
CA ASP A 13 17.54 12.20 31.82
C ASP A 13 17.91 12.43 30.35
N GLU A 14 19.01 13.13 30.06
CA GLU A 14 19.49 13.43 28.71
C GLU A 14 19.89 12.15 27.95
N ILE A 15 20.50 11.19 28.65
CA ILE A 15 20.90 9.91 28.08
C ILE A 15 19.65 9.06 27.79
N LEU A 16 18.70 9.04 28.73
CA LEU A 16 17.41 8.36 28.53
C LEU A 16 16.64 8.95 27.33
N MET A 17 16.58 10.28 27.23
CA MET A 17 15.97 10.96 26.09
C MET A 17 16.67 10.61 24.77
N TYR A 18 18.01 10.57 24.76
CA TYR A 18 18.77 10.17 23.59
C TYR A 18 18.46 8.74 23.16
N ILE A 19 18.40 7.80 24.10
CA ILE A 19 18.07 6.39 23.86
C ILE A 19 16.64 6.28 23.33
N PHE A 20 15.65 6.85 24.02
CA PHE A 20 14.24 6.74 23.64
C PHE A 20 13.95 7.38 22.28
N LYS A 21 14.65 8.47 21.92
CA LYS A 21 14.51 9.11 20.60
C LYS A 21 14.97 8.21 19.43
N LYS A 22 15.72 7.13 19.70
CA LYS A 22 16.09 6.13 18.68
C LYS A 22 15.04 5.05 18.49
N LEU A 23 14.03 4.98 19.37
CA LEU A 23 12.92 4.03 19.32
C LEU A 23 11.70 4.69 18.68
N TYR A 24 10.69 3.89 18.34
CA TYR A 24 9.42 4.40 17.85
C TYR A 24 8.62 5.05 19.00
N ASN A 25 8.15 6.28 18.79
CA ASN A 25 7.48 7.06 19.83
C ASN A 25 6.28 6.32 20.45
N ASP A 26 5.49 5.61 19.64
CA ASP A 26 4.34 4.83 20.10
C ASP A 26 4.77 3.67 21.01
N GLU A 27 5.85 2.96 20.68
CA GLU A 27 6.37 1.86 21.50
C GLU A 27 6.91 2.36 22.84
N VAL A 28 7.62 3.50 22.83
CA VAL A 28 8.14 4.14 24.05
C VAL A 28 6.99 4.59 24.95
N LEU A 29 6.02 5.34 24.40
CA LEU A 29 4.87 5.83 25.15
C LEU A 29 4.02 4.68 25.69
N TYR A 30 3.75 3.66 24.87
CA TYR A 30 3.00 2.49 25.31
C TYR A 30 3.72 1.75 26.45
N SER A 31 5.02 1.54 26.33
CA SER A 31 5.75 0.66 27.25
C SER A 31 6.08 1.34 28.58
N LEU A 32 6.45 2.63 28.54
CA LEU A 32 7.08 3.30 29.68
C LEU A 32 6.17 4.30 30.39
N MET A 33 5.07 4.72 29.77
CA MET A 33 4.15 5.67 30.39
C MET A 33 3.38 5.01 31.53
N ASP A 34 3.35 5.69 32.67
CA ASP A 34 2.85 5.26 33.97
C ASP A 34 3.66 4.14 34.65
N VAL A 35 4.87 3.84 34.17
CA VAL A 35 5.78 2.89 34.84
C VAL A 35 6.47 3.53 36.05
N ASN A 36 6.99 4.76 35.91
CA ASN A 36 7.66 5.49 36.98
C ASN A 36 7.45 7.01 36.79
N GLN A 37 7.36 7.76 37.89
CA GLN A 37 7.17 9.21 37.88
C GLN A 37 8.26 9.98 37.10
N ARG A 38 9.52 9.57 37.21
CA ARG A 38 10.64 10.16 36.48
C ARG A 38 10.50 9.96 34.97
N LEU A 39 10.22 8.72 34.54
CA LEU A 39 9.96 8.42 33.13
C LEU A 39 8.74 9.18 32.62
N ASN A 40 7.67 9.28 33.42
CA ASN A 40 6.52 10.09 33.06
C ASN A 40 6.89 11.54 32.79
N ARG A 41 7.72 12.17 33.62
CA ARG A 41 8.19 13.53 33.37
C ARG A 41 8.92 13.64 32.03
N ILE A 42 9.79 12.68 31.71
CA ILE A 42 10.53 12.65 30.43
C ILE A 42 9.59 12.45 29.24
N LEU A 43 8.61 11.54 29.36
CA LEU A 43 7.71 11.16 28.26
C LEU A 43 6.63 12.21 27.97
N HIS A 44 6.38 13.15 28.88
CA HIS A 44 5.56 14.33 28.62
C HIS A 44 6.34 15.45 27.92
N ASP A 45 7.63 15.25 27.61
CA ASP A 45 8.39 16.19 26.80
C ASP A 45 7.88 16.19 25.35
N ARG A 46 7.87 17.39 24.75
CA ARG A 46 7.40 17.61 23.37
C ARG A 46 8.16 16.78 22.33
N ILE A 47 9.38 16.35 22.60
CA ILE A 47 10.16 15.49 21.69
C ILE A 47 9.43 14.17 21.41
N PHE A 48 8.67 13.64 22.37
CA PHE A 48 7.94 12.37 22.23
C PHE A 48 6.47 12.55 21.85
N THR A 49 5.85 13.64 22.31
CA THR A 49 4.40 13.84 22.19
C THR A 49 3.98 14.68 20.99
N ARG A 50 4.85 15.57 20.47
CA ARG A 50 4.50 16.49 19.37
C ARG A 50 4.14 15.77 18.08
N HIS A 51 4.84 14.68 17.77
CA HIS A 51 4.62 13.87 16.57
C HIS A 51 4.32 12.43 16.99
N LEU A 52 3.08 12.00 16.76
CA LEU A 52 2.62 10.67 17.07
C LEU A 52 2.22 9.93 15.79
N ARG A 53 2.61 8.66 15.71
CA ARG A 53 2.20 7.75 14.65
C ARG A 53 1.61 6.51 15.32
N LEU A 54 0.32 6.32 15.18
CA LEU A 54 -0.38 5.12 15.65
C LEU A 54 -0.59 4.18 14.48
N LEU A 55 0.53 3.80 13.87
CA LEU A 55 0.59 2.85 12.77
C LEU A 55 1.98 2.21 12.76
N LYS A 56 2.05 0.94 12.39
CA LYS A 56 3.32 0.26 12.14
C LYS A 56 3.48 0.01 10.66
N TYR A 57 4.70 0.14 10.17
CA TYR A 57 5.04 -0.32 8.83
C TYR A 57 5.62 -1.71 8.95
N CYS A 58 5.07 -2.67 8.21
CA CYS A 58 5.75 -3.91 7.95
C CYS A 58 7.10 -3.59 7.30
N ARG A 59 8.21 -4.15 7.82
CA ARG A 59 9.54 -3.85 7.26
C ARG A 59 9.72 -4.42 5.86
N ILE A 60 8.99 -5.47 5.53
CA ILE A 60 9.20 -6.22 4.32
C ILE A 60 8.37 -5.61 3.19
N ASP A 61 7.07 -5.48 3.41
CA ASP A 61 6.13 -4.98 2.42
C ASP A 61 5.68 -3.55 2.70
N ASN A 62 6.28 -2.78 3.61
CA ASN A 62 5.86 -1.40 3.96
C ASN A 62 4.34 -1.19 4.14
N SER A 63 3.55 -2.25 4.25
CA SER A 63 2.11 -2.17 4.46
C SER A 63 1.88 -1.63 5.85
N THR A 64 0.72 -1.02 6.04
CA THR A 64 0.36 -0.51 7.35
C THR A 64 -0.20 -1.67 8.16
N ILE A 65 0.52 -2.09 9.20
CA ILE A 65 0.04 -3.09 10.14
C ILE A 65 -0.77 -2.35 11.22
N PRO A 66 -2.05 -2.71 11.42
CA PRO A 66 -2.85 -2.19 12.52
C PRO A 66 -2.16 -2.43 13.86
N LEU A 67 -2.29 -1.48 14.77
CA LEU A 67 -1.83 -1.70 16.14
C LEU A 67 -2.67 -2.83 16.78
N PRO A 68 -2.05 -3.74 17.56
CA PRO A 68 -2.80 -4.69 18.37
C PRO A 68 -3.85 -3.97 19.23
N ASP A 69 -5.04 -4.54 19.34
CA ASP A 69 -6.18 -3.90 20.01
C ASP A 69 -5.90 -3.47 21.44
N SER A 70 -5.10 -4.25 22.17
CA SER A 70 -4.66 -3.94 23.54
C SER A 70 -3.78 -2.69 23.60
N ILE A 71 -2.91 -2.50 22.60
CA ILE A 71 -2.06 -1.31 22.47
C ILE A 71 -2.93 -0.09 22.16
N LEU A 72 -3.78 -0.20 21.14
CA LEU A 72 -4.69 0.88 20.76
C LEU A 72 -5.64 1.26 21.90
N HIS A 73 -6.16 0.27 22.65
CA HIS A 73 -7.02 0.51 23.80
C HIS A 73 -6.31 1.32 24.88
N ARG A 74 -5.07 0.97 25.22
CA ARG A 74 -4.27 1.74 26.19
C ARG A 74 -4.01 3.16 25.69
N PHE A 75 -3.73 3.34 24.40
CA PHE A 75 -3.54 4.67 23.83
C PHE A 75 -4.77 5.54 24.00
N CYS A 76 -5.94 5.06 23.55
CA CYS A 76 -7.18 5.82 23.59
C CYS A 76 -7.69 6.08 25.01
N SER A 77 -7.58 5.11 25.91
CA SER A 77 -8.14 5.24 27.27
C SER A 77 -7.23 5.95 28.27
N LYS A 78 -5.90 5.88 28.09
CA LYS A 78 -4.94 6.37 29.09
C LYS A 78 -3.94 7.39 28.57
N ILE A 79 -3.39 7.17 27.38
CA ILE A 79 -2.25 7.97 26.89
C ILE A 79 -2.72 9.26 26.22
N LEU A 80 -3.56 9.14 25.19
CA LEU A 80 -4.05 10.28 24.40
C LEU A 80 -4.75 11.35 25.25
N PRO A 81 -5.59 11.01 26.25
CA PRO A 81 -6.17 12.03 27.14
C PRO A 81 -5.13 12.88 27.88
N LYS A 82 -3.94 12.32 28.20
CA LYS A 82 -2.87 13.02 28.92
C LYS A 82 -2.03 13.91 28.00
N ILE A 83 -1.77 13.47 26.77
CA ILE A 83 -0.83 14.15 25.85
C ILE A 83 -1.51 14.82 24.65
N GLY A 84 -2.83 14.68 24.48
CA GLY A 84 -3.58 15.13 23.30
C GLY A 84 -3.39 16.60 22.96
N HIS A 85 -3.28 17.44 23.98
CA HIS A 85 -3.03 18.88 23.84
C HIS A 85 -1.61 19.21 23.34
N GLN A 86 -0.67 18.26 23.33
CA GLN A 86 0.71 18.46 22.88
C GLN A 86 0.95 17.96 21.45
N ILE A 87 0.05 17.12 20.94
CA ILE A 87 0.16 16.52 19.61
C ILE A 87 -0.11 17.58 18.56
N GLU A 88 0.90 17.86 17.73
CA GLU A 88 0.80 18.74 16.57
C GLU A 88 0.70 17.96 15.26
N THR A 89 1.22 16.73 15.23
CA THR A 89 1.14 15.84 14.07
C THR A 89 0.70 14.45 14.51
N LEU A 90 -0.34 13.94 13.86
CA LEU A 90 -0.88 12.62 14.12
C LEU A 90 -0.99 11.84 12.80
N TYR A 91 -0.46 10.61 12.77
CA TYR A 91 -0.73 9.66 11.69
C TYR A 91 -1.48 8.46 12.24
N LEU A 92 -2.57 8.09 11.58
CA LEU A 92 -3.46 7.01 11.98
C LEU A 92 -3.65 6.04 10.82
N GLU A 93 -3.78 4.77 11.15
CA GLU A 93 -4.30 3.75 10.24
C GLU A 93 -5.79 3.48 10.50
N ARG A 94 -6.48 2.86 9.54
CA ARG A 94 -7.92 2.61 9.51
C ARG A 94 -8.53 2.26 10.87
N THR A 95 -8.03 1.23 11.55
CA THR A 95 -8.67 0.70 12.78
C THR A 95 -8.49 1.61 13.99
N SER A 96 -7.52 2.53 13.92
CA SER A 96 -7.20 3.49 14.97
C SER A 96 -7.94 4.82 14.82
N ILE A 97 -8.48 5.17 13.64
CA ILE A 97 -9.01 6.51 13.33
C ILE A 97 -10.07 6.94 14.33
N GLU A 98 -11.19 6.21 14.40
CA GLU A 98 -12.33 6.60 15.22
C GLU A 98 -11.94 6.68 16.70
N ARG A 99 -11.35 5.59 17.22
CA ARG A 99 -10.97 5.48 18.64
C ARG A 99 -9.95 6.54 19.04
N ALA A 100 -8.94 6.82 18.22
CA ALA A 100 -7.94 7.82 18.54
C ALA A 100 -8.51 9.24 18.46
N LEU A 101 -9.31 9.55 17.44
CA LEU A 101 -9.88 10.88 17.25
C LEU A 101 -10.99 11.20 18.27
N HIS A 102 -11.67 10.19 18.82
CA HIS A 102 -12.61 10.36 19.93
C HIS A 102 -11.96 10.40 21.32
N ALA A 103 -10.73 9.93 21.47
CA ALA A 103 -10.07 9.82 22.78
C ALA A 103 -9.83 11.16 23.48
N THR A 104 -9.63 12.24 22.71
CA THR A 104 -9.29 13.56 23.27
C THR A 104 -9.59 14.68 22.27
N ASN A 105 -9.62 15.92 22.75
CA ASN A 105 -9.62 17.09 21.88
C ASN A 105 -8.18 17.48 21.52
N TYR A 106 -7.85 17.50 20.23
CA TYR A 106 -6.52 17.81 19.74
C TYR A 106 -6.37 19.29 19.36
N ILE A 107 -6.40 20.16 20.37
CA ILE A 107 -6.44 21.62 20.17
C ILE A 107 -5.27 22.18 19.35
N ASN A 108 -4.11 21.52 19.40
CA ASN A 108 -2.87 21.92 18.73
C ASN A 108 -2.55 21.10 17.48
N LEU A 109 -3.46 20.22 17.03
CA LEU A 109 -3.22 19.39 15.86
C LEU A 109 -3.23 20.25 14.60
N LYS A 110 -2.05 20.34 13.99
CA LYS A 110 -1.82 21.07 12.73
C LYS A 110 -1.76 20.12 11.55
N LYS A 111 -1.31 18.88 11.77
CA LYS A 111 -1.15 17.90 10.70
C LYS A 111 -1.79 16.56 11.03
N LEU A 112 -2.62 16.06 10.12
CA LEU A 112 -3.21 14.73 10.20
C LEU A 112 -2.85 13.93 8.94
N GLY A 113 -2.39 12.70 9.13
CA GLY A 113 -2.21 11.74 8.06
C GLY A 113 -3.10 10.52 8.28
N LEU A 114 -4.00 10.25 7.36
CA LEU A 114 -4.85 9.06 7.37
C LEU A 114 -4.33 8.08 6.33
N CYS A 115 -3.84 6.93 6.80
CA CYS A 115 -3.15 5.95 5.96
C CYS A 115 -3.93 4.65 5.85
N ASP A 116 -3.89 4.06 4.65
CA ASP A 116 -4.29 2.67 4.40
C ASP A 116 -5.73 2.38 4.82
N ILE A 117 -6.62 3.34 4.56
CA ILE A 117 -8.06 3.14 4.70
C ILE A 117 -8.49 2.27 3.51
N GLN A 118 -8.28 0.97 3.61
CA GLN A 118 -8.77 -0.02 2.65
C GLN A 118 -9.98 -0.72 3.20
N TYR A 119 -11.02 -0.86 2.39
CA TYR A 119 -12.14 -1.74 2.69
C TYR A 119 -11.68 -3.21 2.57
N LYS A 120 -11.66 -3.91 3.70
CA LYS A 120 -11.58 -5.38 3.76
C LYS A 120 -12.99 -5.89 4.01
N ASP A 121 -13.41 -6.82 3.15
CA ASP A 121 -14.61 -7.65 3.20
C ASP A 121 -15.81 -7.17 2.38
N ALA A 122 -15.95 -7.75 1.18
CA ALA A 122 -17.05 -7.60 0.22
C ALA A 122 -18.45 -8.05 0.71
N MET A 123 -18.69 -8.11 2.03
CA MET A 123 -19.92 -8.67 2.61
C MET A 123 -20.51 -7.93 3.82
N SER A 124 -19.87 -6.89 4.38
CA SER A 124 -20.55 -6.06 5.41
C SER A 124 -21.23 -4.86 4.77
N LEU A 125 -22.43 -5.13 4.23
CA LEU A 125 -23.59 -4.24 4.08
C LEU A 125 -23.33 -2.72 4.07
N PHE A 126 -23.39 -2.14 2.87
CA PHE A 126 -24.17 -0.93 2.56
C PHE A 126 -24.09 0.30 3.52
N THR A 127 -22.91 0.80 3.91
CA THR A 127 -22.76 2.13 4.54
C THR A 127 -21.77 3.07 3.84
N ASP A 128 -22.12 4.36 3.80
CA ASP A 128 -21.30 5.48 3.32
C ASP A 128 -20.13 5.77 4.29
N ASP A 129 -19.24 4.80 4.50
CA ASP A 129 -18.16 4.86 5.51
C ASP A 129 -17.27 6.12 5.36
N PHE A 130 -17.11 6.61 4.14
CA PHE A 130 -16.37 7.84 3.89
C PHE A 130 -17.07 9.06 4.53
N ASP A 131 -18.38 9.21 4.30
CA ASP A 131 -19.14 10.35 4.81
C ASP A 131 -19.43 10.23 6.30
N GLU A 132 -19.82 9.05 6.78
CA GLU A 132 -20.20 8.83 8.17
C GLU A 132 -18.99 8.77 9.12
N SER A 133 -17.89 8.12 8.70
CA SER A 133 -16.73 7.93 9.58
C SER A 133 -15.66 8.98 9.36
N ILE A 134 -15.20 9.18 8.13
CA ILE A 134 -14.03 10.03 7.86
C ILE A 134 -14.42 11.50 7.86
N VAL A 135 -15.41 11.88 7.05
CA VAL A 135 -15.82 13.28 6.90
C VAL A 135 -16.33 13.86 8.23
N ALA A 136 -17.16 13.13 8.96
CA ALA A 136 -17.67 13.57 10.27
C ALA A 136 -16.54 13.88 11.27
N LEU A 137 -15.50 13.05 11.31
CA LEU A 137 -14.32 13.25 12.17
C LEU A 137 -13.48 14.44 11.71
N LEU A 138 -13.23 14.54 10.40
CA LEU A 138 -12.45 15.61 9.80
C LEU A 138 -13.08 16.99 10.01
N ARG A 139 -14.42 17.09 9.93
CA ARG A 139 -15.17 18.33 10.18
C ARG A 139 -14.94 18.95 11.56
N ARG A 140 -14.48 18.16 12.54
CA ARG A 140 -14.18 18.63 13.91
C ARG A 140 -12.82 19.30 14.04
N MET A 141 -11.96 19.22 13.01
CA MET A 141 -10.57 19.67 13.07
C MET A 141 -10.35 21.03 12.40
N LEU A 142 -11.00 22.06 12.94
CA LEU A 142 -10.99 23.42 12.37
C LEU A 142 -9.60 24.06 12.26
N ASN A 143 -8.64 23.63 13.09
CA ASN A 143 -7.28 24.16 13.16
C ASN A 143 -6.28 23.42 12.25
N LEU A 144 -6.74 22.44 11.48
CA LEU A 144 -5.85 21.61 10.67
C LEU A 144 -5.25 22.43 9.52
N GLU A 145 -3.92 22.40 9.43
CA GLU A 145 -3.10 23.13 8.45
C GLU A 145 -2.65 22.22 7.29
N GLU A 146 -2.32 20.96 7.59
CA GLU A 146 -1.94 19.94 6.62
C GLU A 146 -2.76 18.65 6.77
N LEU A 147 -3.25 18.12 5.65
CA LEU A 147 -3.96 16.84 5.60
C LEU A 147 -3.33 15.94 4.53
N ASP A 148 -2.91 14.74 4.94
CA ASP A 148 -2.44 13.69 4.05
C ASP A 148 -3.47 12.54 4.04
N LEU A 149 -4.10 12.26 2.90
CA LEU A 149 -5.13 11.23 2.75
C LEU A 149 -4.65 10.09 1.84
N ASN A 150 -4.65 8.86 2.33
CA ASN A 150 -4.45 7.67 1.52
C ASN A 150 -5.63 6.70 1.73
N ILE A 151 -6.55 6.72 0.77
CA ILE A 151 -7.88 6.14 0.92
C ILE A 151 -8.17 5.22 -0.27
N GLN A 152 -8.72 4.04 0.02
CA GLN A 152 -9.30 3.15 -0.95
C GLN A 152 -10.67 2.69 -0.47
N VAL A 153 -11.72 3.17 -1.13
CA VAL A 153 -13.11 2.99 -0.68
C VAL A 153 -14.01 2.51 -1.80
N GLN A 154 -15.02 1.73 -1.43
CA GLN A 154 -16.14 1.43 -2.31
C GLN A 154 -17.25 2.46 -2.03
N CYS A 155 -17.72 3.14 -3.07
CA CYS A 155 -18.79 4.12 -3.01
C CYS A 155 -20.04 3.54 -3.69
N TYR A 156 -21.25 3.94 -3.25
CA TYR A 156 -22.49 3.44 -3.86
C TYR A 156 -22.76 4.07 -5.21
N GLU A 157 -22.79 5.39 -5.26
CA GLU A 157 -23.33 6.11 -6.42
C GLU A 157 -22.28 6.88 -7.21
N LYS A 158 -21.26 7.45 -6.55
CA LYS A 158 -20.36 8.42 -7.20
C LYS A 158 -18.92 8.23 -6.74
N PHE A 159 -18.01 8.54 -7.65
CA PHE A 159 -16.60 8.66 -7.32
C PHE A 159 -16.36 9.83 -6.38
N ILE A 160 -15.29 9.73 -5.60
CA ILE A 160 -14.78 10.88 -4.86
C ILE A 160 -14.00 11.74 -5.84
N ASP A 161 -14.56 12.90 -6.17
CA ASP A 161 -13.98 13.88 -7.08
C ASP A 161 -13.60 15.19 -6.35
N GLY A 162 -13.15 16.20 -7.10
CA GLY A 162 -12.75 17.48 -6.55
C GLY A 162 -13.89 18.26 -5.90
N ASP A 163 -15.11 18.14 -6.44
CA ASP A 163 -16.28 18.81 -5.88
C ASP A 163 -16.69 18.15 -4.55
N THR A 164 -16.63 16.83 -4.47
CA THR A 164 -16.84 16.03 -3.25
C THR A 164 -15.82 16.44 -2.18
N LEU A 165 -14.52 16.41 -2.49
CA LEU A 165 -13.48 16.82 -1.53
C LEU A 165 -13.64 18.27 -1.07
N LYS A 166 -14.05 19.17 -1.97
CA LYS A 166 -14.28 20.57 -1.63
C LYS A 166 -15.46 20.73 -0.67
N LYS A 167 -16.58 20.10 -0.99
CA LYS A 167 -17.82 20.16 -0.22
C LYS A 167 -17.69 19.48 1.14
N ASP A 168 -17.03 18.33 1.20
CA ASP A 168 -17.08 17.47 2.38
C ASP A 168 -15.88 17.66 3.32
N ILE A 169 -14.74 18.12 2.80
CA ILE A 169 -13.52 18.32 3.59
C ILE A 169 -13.11 19.79 3.63
N ILE A 170 -12.82 20.39 2.46
CA ILE A 170 -12.10 21.68 2.40
C ILE A 170 -12.91 22.82 3.03
N ILE A 171 -14.22 22.90 2.78
CA ILE A 171 -15.05 23.99 3.32
C ILE A 171 -15.07 24.03 4.86
N TYR A 172 -14.82 22.89 5.51
CA TYR A 172 -14.82 22.77 6.96
C TYR A 172 -13.43 22.97 7.59
N MET A 173 -12.38 23.15 6.77
CA MET A 173 -11.00 23.33 7.23
C MET A 173 -10.41 24.63 6.70
N PRO A 174 -10.83 25.80 7.24
CA PRO A 174 -10.40 27.10 6.72
C PRO A 174 -8.89 27.37 6.84
N GLN A 175 -8.19 26.65 7.73
CA GLN A 175 -6.73 26.77 7.92
C GLN A 175 -5.92 25.82 7.02
N LEU A 176 -6.59 24.93 6.26
CA LEU A 176 -5.92 23.92 5.46
C LEU A 176 -5.26 24.58 4.24
N TYR A 177 -3.95 24.78 4.31
CA TYR A 177 -3.17 25.30 3.19
C TYR A 177 -2.57 24.19 2.32
N LYS A 178 -2.53 22.95 2.83
CA LYS A 178 -1.91 21.82 2.13
C LYS A 178 -2.71 20.53 2.29
N LEU A 179 -3.22 20.06 1.17
CA LEU A 179 -3.91 18.79 1.04
C LEU A 179 -3.13 17.89 0.08
N THR A 180 -2.56 16.79 0.57
CA THR A 180 -1.95 15.75 -0.26
C THR A 180 -2.85 14.53 -0.21
N PHE A 181 -3.23 13.97 -1.35
CA PHE A 181 -4.08 12.77 -1.35
C PHE A 181 -3.70 11.73 -2.40
N ASN A 182 -4.05 10.48 -2.10
CA ASN A 182 -4.12 9.32 -2.97
C ASN A 182 -5.44 8.62 -2.67
N ILE A 183 -6.43 8.78 -3.54
CA ILE A 183 -7.78 8.25 -3.33
C ILE A 183 -8.12 7.35 -4.50
N CYS A 184 -8.44 6.10 -4.19
CA CYS A 184 -9.01 5.14 -5.13
C CYS A 184 -10.44 4.85 -4.70
N SER A 185 -11.40 5.28 -5.53
CA SER A 185 -12.83 5.06 -5.29
C SER A 185 -13.37 4.05 -6.30
N ILE A 186 -14.15 3.08 -5.82
CA ILE A 186 -14.74 2.03 -6.65
C ILE A 186 -16.25 2.14 -6.56
N ILE A 187 -16.95 2.27 -7.69
CA ILE A 187 -18.41 2.27 -7.76
C ILE A 187 -18.92 1.01 -8.46
N ASN A 188 -20.06 0.49 -8.02
CA ASN A 188 -20.74 -0.58 -8.76
C ASN A 188 -21.61 0.04 -9.87
N HIS A 189 -21.75 -0.64 -11.00
CA HIS A 189 -22.58 -0.19 -12.13
C HIS A 189 -24.09 -0.23 -11.89
N ARG A 190 -24.54 -0.56 -10.66
CA ARG A 190 -25.96 -0.76 -10.37
C ARG A 190 -26.76 0.49 -10.78
N ASP A 191 -27.64 0.29 -11.76
CA ASP A 191 -28.56 1.29 -12.31
C ASP A 191 -27.93 2.50 -13.03
N GLN A 192 -26.62 2.47 -13.32
CA GLN A 192 -25.94 3.54 -14.05
C GLN A 192 -25.88 3.28 -15.55
N THR A 193 -26.34 4.25 -16.34
CA THR A 193 -26.28 4.21 -17.81
C THR A 193 -25.18 5.11 -18.40
N ILE A 194 -24.65 6.03 -17.61
CA ILE A 194 -23.62 6.99 -18.02
C ILE A 194 -22.52 6.99 -16.97
N PHE A 195 -21.31 6.68 -17.41
CA PHE A 195 -20.13 6.71 -16.56
C PHE A 195 -19.30 7.97 -16.85
N PRO A 196 -18.77 8.65 -15.82
CA PRO A 196 -17.96 9.83 -16.02
C PRO A 196 -16.63 9.47 -16.70
N LEU A 197 -16.20 10.30 -17.65
CA LEU A 197 -14.90 10.16 -18.29
C LEU A 197 -13.80 10.80 -17.43
N ASN A 198 -12.55 10.45 -17.73
CA ASN A 198 -11.40 10.97 -16.99
C ASN A 198 -11.35 12.50 -17.01
N GLU A 199 -11.67 13.12 -18.14
CA GLU A 199 -11.70 14.56 -18.31
C GLU A 199 -12.78 15.22 -17.44
N ASP A 200 -13.88 14.54 -17.17
CA ASP A 200 -14.97 15.08 -16.36
C ASP A 200 -14.55 15.16 -14.89
N ILE A 201 -13.92 14.10 -14.36
CA ILE A 201 -13.38 14.12 -13.00
C ILE A 201 -12.21 15.11 -12.90
N GLN A 202 -11.30 15.15 -13.88
CA GLN A 202 -10.16 16.09 -13.86
C GLN A 202 -10.62 17.56 -13.77
N LYS A 203 -11.73 17.93 -14.44
CA LYS A 203 -12.28 19.31 -14.42
C LYS A 203 -12.75 19.75 -13.04
N THR A 204 -13.16 18.83 -12.17
CA THR A 204 -13.62 19.15 -10.79
C THR A 204 -12.50 19.73 -9.93
N PHE A 205 -11.23 19.49 -10.28
CA PHE A 205 -10.05 19.96 -9.56
C PHE A 205 -9.53 21.33 -9.98
N LYS A 206 -10.19 22.02 -10.93
CA LYS A 206 -9.70 23.29 -11.51
C LYS A 206 -9.41 24.42 -10.50
N TYR A 207 -9.97 24.36 -9.30
CA TYR A 207 -9.82 25.38 -8.26
C TYR A 207 -8.94 24.94 -7.09
N PHE A 208 -8.32 23.76 -7.16
CA PHE A 208 -7.39 23.33 -6.13
C PHE A 208 -6.10 24.11 -6.30
N SER A 209 -5.66 24.76 -5.21
CA SER A 209 -4.42 25.54 -5.15
C SER A 209 -3.17 24.66 -5.26
N ASN A 210 -3.29 23.34 -5.04
CA ASN A 210 -2.21 22.38 -5.16
C ASN A 210 -2.04 21.93 -6.62
N ASN A 211 -0.84 22.17 -7.13
CA ASN A 211 -0.44 21.93 -8.51
C ASN A 211 -0.41 20.44 -8.86
N GLN A 212 -0.94 20.12 -10.03
CA GLN A 212 -0.93 18.81 -10.70
C GLN A 212 -1.63 17.69 -9.91
N ILE A 213 -2.93 17.57 -10.13
CA ILE A 213 -3.73 16.40 -9.74
C ILE A 213 -3.85 15.51 -10.97
N ILE A 214 -3.58 14.22 -10.80
CA ILE A 214 -3.74 13.23 -11.85
C ILE A 214 -4.97 12.40 -11.54
N THR A 215 -5.78 12.16 -12.56
CA THR A 215 -6.94 11.28 -12.50
C THR A 215 -6.77 10.13 -13.51
N CYS A 216 -7.20 8.94 -13.12
CA CYS A 216 -7.31 7.76 -13.98
C CYS A 216 -8.65 7.08 -13.69
N ILE A 217 -9.44 6.83 -14.74
CA ILE A 217 -10.72 6.14 -14.63
C ILE A 217 -10.70 4.89 -15.48
N ASP A 218 -11.24 3.83 -14.91
CA ASP A 218 -11.37 2.54 -15.54
C ASP A 218 -12.78 1.97 -15.32
N HIS A 219 -13.34 1.39 -16.37
CA HIS A 219 -14.64 0.75 -16.34
C HIS A 219 -14.47 -0.74 -16.60
N PHE A 220 -14.86 -1.54 -15.61
CA PHE A 220 -14.76 -2.99 -15.59
C PHE A 220 -16.16 -3.58 -15.86
N GLN A 221 -16.41 -3.93 -17.12
CA GLN A 221 -17.74 -4.37 -17.58
C GLN A 221 -18.08 -5.78 -17.08
N GLU A 222 -17.10 -6.68 -17.01
CA GLU A 222 -17.31 -8.07 -16.55
C GLU A 222 -17.56 -8.13 -15.04
N GLU A 223 -16.89 -7.29 -14.27
CA GLU A 223 -17.08 -7.17 -12.82
C GLU A 223 -18.26 -6.26 -12.45
N GLY A 224 -18.80 -5.50 -13.40
CA GLY A 224 -19.89 -4.58 -13.16
C GLY A 224 -19.50 -3.44 -12.21
N CYS A 225 -18.28 -2.95 -12.29
CA CYS A 225 -17.79 -1.86 -11.45
C CYS A 225 -16.89 -0.88 -12.21
N SER A 226 -16.56 0.24 -11.59
CA SER A 226 -15.60 1.21 -12.12
C SER A 226 -14.72 1.73 -11.02
N GLN A 227 -13.50 2.07 -11.39
CA GLN A 227 -12.51 2.62 -10.49
C GLN A 227 -12.14 4.03 -10.94
N CYS A 228 -12.05 4.95 -9.98
CA CYS A 228 -11.48 6.26 -10.17
C CYS A 228 -10.34 6.45 -9.18
N HIS A 229 -9.14 6.60 -9.72
CA HIS A 229 -7.94 6.88 -8.97
C HIS A 229 -7.54 8.34 -9.17
N ILE A 230 -7.52 9.11 -8.09
CA ILE A 230 -7.06 10.50 -8.06
C ILE A 230 -5.90 10.65 -7.09
N TYR A 231 -4.88 11.43 -7.45
CA TYR A 231 -3.78 11.72 -6.54
C TYR A 231 -3.11 13.08 -6.79
N SER A 232 -2.51 13.62 -5.73
CA SER A 232 -1.66 14.81 -5.80
C SER A 232 -0.26 14.45 -6.30
N TYR A 233 0.27 15.23 -7.24
CA TYR A 233 1.66 15.12 -7.71
C TYR A 233 2.59 16.08 -6.94
N PRO A 234 3.83 15.70 -6.63
CA PRO A 234 4.41 14.36 -6.80
C PRO A 234 3.79 13.34 -5.85
N TYR A 235 3.72 12.09 -6.32
CA TYR A 235 3.23 10.96 -5.53
C TYR A 235 4.17 10.68 -4.35
N LYS A 236 3.65 10.59 -3.12
CA LYS A 236 4.48 10.47 -1.90
C LYS A 236 4.38 9.10 -1.20
N TRP A 237 3.42 8.27 -1.58
CA TRP A 237 3.21 6.98 -0.93
C TRP A 237 4.12 5.91 -1.50
N LYS A 238 4.41 4.91 -0.67
CA LYS A 238 5.25 3.76 -1.04
C LYS A 238 4.50 2.72 -1.88
N VAL A 239 3.18 2.76 -1.84
CA VAL A 239 2.29 1.74 -2.41
C VAL A 239 1.41 2.40 -3.44
N TYR A 240 1.32 1.83 -4.63
CA TYR A 240 0.37 2.22 -5.67
C TYR A 240 -0.44 0.99 -6.07
N ASN A 241 -1.72 0.98 -5.69
CA ASN A 241 -2.58 -0.17 -5.90
C ASN A 241 -3.50 -0.04 -7.12
N TYR A 242 -3.87 -1.19 -7.69
CA TYR A 242 -4.84 -1.35 -8.77
C TYR A 242 -4.53 -0.54 -10.03
N ILE A 243 -3.28 -0.57 -10.47
CA ILE A 243 -2.88 0.03 -11.75
C ILE A 243 -3.46 -0.80 -12.90
N THR A 244 -4.12 -0.11 -13.82
CA THR A 244 -4.79 -0.65 -15.02
C THR A 244 -4.00 -0.31 -16.28
N ASN A 245 -4.41 -0.82 -17.45
CA ASN A 245 -3.80 -0.48 -18.74
C ASN A 245 -3.93 1.01 -19.10
N ASN A 246 -4.87 1.74 -18.50
CA ASN A 246 -5.03 3.18 -18.71
C ASN A 246 -3.97 4.01 -17.97
N PHE A 247 -3.12 3.39 -17.16
CA PHE A 247 -2.03 4.06 -16.46
C PHE A 247 -1.13 4.84 -17.43
N PRO A 248 -1.04 6.17 -17.30
CA PRO A 248 -0.33 7.02 -18.26
C PRO A 248 1.20 6.89 -18.16
N GLY A 249 1.72 6.25 -17.12
CA GLY A 249 3.14 6.27 -16.78
C GLY A 249 3.49 7.46 -15.88
N GLY A 250 4.73 7.95 -15.97
CA GLY A 250 5.30 8.97 -15.07
C GLY A 250 6.39 8.38 -14.18
N LEU A 251 7.10 9.21 -13.39
CA LEU A 251 8.20 8.76 -12.53
C LEU A 251 7.79 8.78 -11.05
N PHE A 252 7.81 7.61 -10.41
CA PHE A 252 7.36 7.41 -9.03
C PHE A 252 8.51 6.88 -8.17
N THR A 253 9.38 7.77 -7.72
CA THR A 253 10.59 7.40 -6.94
C THR A 253 10.29 6.96 -5.50
N SER A 254 9.14 7.35 -4.95
CA SER A 254 8.69 6.97 -3.61
C SER A 254 8.05 5.59 -3.56
N VAL A 255 7.53 5.11 -4.70
CA VAL A 255 6.76 3.87 -4.80
C VAL A 255 7.70 2.68 -4.88
N THR A 256 7.55 1.75 -3.94
CA THR A 256 8.28 0.48 -3.89
C THR A 256 7.36 -0.73 -4.06
N GLN A 257 6.05 -0.54 -4.03
CA GLN A 257 5.06 -1.60 -4.24
C GLN A 257 4.00 -1.20 -5.24
N VAL A 258 3.71 -2.12 -6.13
CA VAL A 258 2.68 -1.95 -7.14
C VAL A 258 1.78 -3.17 -7.16
N SER A 259 0.46 -2.95 -7.19
CA SER A 259 -0.49 -3.97 -7.60
C SER A 259 -1.15 -3.59 -8.93
N LEU A 260 -1.24 -4.58 -9.82
CA LEU A 260 -1.80 -4.47 -11.15
C LEU A 260 -3.12 -5.23 -11.22
N TYR A 261 -4.13 -4.61 -11.81
CA TYR A 261 -5.44 -5.22 -12.03
C TYR A 261 -6.11 -4.61 -13.26
N ASP A 262 -6.65 -5.43 -14.16
CA ASP A 262 -7.47 -4.98 -15.31
C ASP A 262 -8.26 -6.18 -15.87
N GLU A 263 -9.39 -5.91 -16.51
CA GLU A 263 -10.15 -6.89 -17.30
C GLU A 263 -9.55 -7.13 -18.68
N ARG A 264 -8.64 -6.26 -19.13
CA ARG A 264 -7.86 -6.43 -20.37
C ARG A 264 -6.51 -7.06 -20.05
N PRO A 265 -5.93 -7.90 -20.93
CA PRO A 265 -4.60 -8.44 -20.68
C PRO A 265 -3.52 -7.35 -20.61
N PHE A 266 -2.51 -7.58 -19.78
CA PHE A 266 -1.32 -6.74 -19.73
C PHE A 266 -0.30 -7.24 -20.73
N GLU A 267 -0.05 -6.46 -21.78
CA GLU A 267 0.94 -6.79 -22.82
C GLU A 267 2.35 -6.35 -22.42
N HIS A 268 3.37 -6.77 -23.19
CA HIS A 268 4.78 -6.44 -22.92
C HIS A 268 5.04 -4.93 -22.73
N GLU A 269 4.42 -4.08 -23.56
CA GLU A 269 4.59 -2.62 -23.44
C GLU A 269 4.07 -2.06 -22.12
N PHE A 270 3.05 -2.70 -21.54
CA PHE A 270 2.55 -2.30 -20.23
C PHE A 270 3.61 -2.53 -19.15
N PHE A 271 4.25 -3.70 -19.14
CA PHE A 271 5.33 -3.99 -18.18
C PHE A 271 6.56 -3.10 -18.40
N LEU A 272 6.89 -2.74 -19.64
CA LEU A 272 7.91 -1.72 -19.93
C LEU A 272 7.53 -0.36 -19.33
N ARG A 273 6.26 0.05 -19.41
CA ARG A 273 5.77 1.29 -18.79
C ARG A 273 5.89 1.23 -17.27
N ILE A 274 5.48 0.13 -16.64
CA ILE A 274 5.64 -0.11 -15.21
C ILE A 274 7.12 -0.02 -14.80
N GLN A 275 8.02 -0.68 -15.51
CA GLN A 275 9.46 -0.65 -15.22
C GLN A 275 10.04 0.76 -15.27
N LYS A 276 9.70 1.55 -16.29
CA LYS A 276 10.15 2.95 -16.41
C LYS A 276 9.55 3.83 -15.32
N SER A 277 8.33 3.53 -14.88
CA SER A 277 7.63 4.32 -13.90
C SER A 277 8.07 4.10 -12.45
N PHE A 278 8.51 2.88 -12.13
CA PHE A 278 8.81 2.45 -10.77
C PHE A 278 10.25 1.93 -10.66
N PRO A 279 11.27 2.80 -10.74
CA PRO A 279 12.67 2.39 -10.79
C PRO A 279 13.16 1.67 -9.53
N TYR A 280 12.47 1.82 -8.39
CA TYR A 280 12.80 1.20 -7.10
C TYR A 280 11.76 0.16 -6.67
N LEU A 281 11.03 -0.43 -7.63
CA LEU A 281 10.00 -1.44 -7.36
C LEU A 281 10.60 -2.66 -6.65
N LYS A 282 10.11 -2.92 -5.43
CA LYS A 282 10.48 -4.07 -4.59
C LYS A 282 9.45 -5.17 -4.61
N GLU A 283 8.17 -4.81 -4.77
CA GLU A 283 7.09 -5.79 -4.82
C GLU A 283 6.12 -5.50 -5.95
N LEU A 284 5.81 -6.54 -6.72
CA LEU A 284 4.86 -6.50 -7.81
C LEU A 284 3.80 -7.58 -7.59
N THR A 285 2.54 -7.15 -7.45
CA THR A 285 1.39 -8.05 -7.44
C THR A 285 0.63 -7.90 -8.74
N ILE A 286 0.26 -9.01 -9.37
CA ILE A 286 -0.50 -9.03 -10.62
C ILE A 286 -1.76 -9.86 -10.37
N ASN A 287 -2.91 -9.27 -10.66
CA ASN A 287 -4.19 -9.94 -10.66
C ASN A 287 -4.84 -9.72 -12.03
N ASN A 288 -4.61 -10.65 -12.95
CA ASN A 288 -5.16 -10.57 -14.30
C ASN A 288 -5.31 -11.96 -14.88
N ARG A 289 -6.55 -12.39 -15.10
CA ARG A 289 -6.87 -13.74 -15.58
C ARG A 289 -6.95 -13.84 -17.11
N LYS A 290 -6.75 -12.75 -17.83
CA LYS A 290 -6.77 -12.76 -19.30
C LYS A 290 -5.43 -13.16 -19.87
N ALA A 291 -5.48 -14.03 -20.87
CA ALA A 291 -4.32 -14.41 -21.68
C ALA A 291 -3.77 -13.19 -22.46
N GLN A 292 -2.46 -13.12 -22.59
CA GLN A 292 -1.79 -12.10 -23.39
C GLN A 292 -2.02 -12.39 -24.87
N ASN A 293 -2.40 -11.37 -25.64
CA ASN A 293 -2.58 -11.52 -27.08
C ASN A 293 -1.24 -11.45 -27.81
N ASN A 294 -0.31 -10.61 -27.34
CA ASN A 294 0.94 -10.29 -28.01
C ASN A 294 2.15 -10.67 -27.14
N LYS A 295 2.30 -11.97 -26.87
CA LYS A 295 3.37 -12.51 -26.00
C LYS A 295 4.78 -12.08 -26.40
N GLN A 296 5.07 -11.89 -27.70
CA GLN A 296 6.47 -11.83 -28.16
C GLN A 296 6.78 -10.82 -29.27
N LEU A 297 5.80 -10.20 -29.92
CA LEU A 297 6.02 -9.43 -31.15
C LEU A 297 5.02 -8.28 -31.27
N ILE A 298 5.53 -7.09 -31.56
CA ILE A 298 4.73 -6.09 -32.27
C ILE A 298 5.13 -6.18 -33.73
N LYS A 299 4.19 -6.59 -34.57
CA LYS A 299 4.35 -6.57 -36.02
C LYS A 299 3.99 -5.17 -36.50
N LEU A 300 4.92 -4.23 -36.38
CA LEU A 300 4.80 -2.90 -37.00
C LEU A 300 5.65 -2.89 -38.27
N ASN A 301 4.99 -2.81 -39.43
CA ASN A 301 5.62 -2.54 -40.73
C ASN A 301 6.71 -3.52 -41.17
N ASN A 302 6.43 -4.84 -41.19
CA ASN A 302 7.30 -5.90 -41.73
C ASN A 302 8.70 -6.08 -41.12
N ASP A 303 9.13 -5.19 -40.22
CA ASP A 303 10.38 -5.32 -39.48
C ASP A 303 10.10 -5.79 -38.04
N TYR A 304 10.66 -6.95 -37.68
CA TYR A 304 10.61 -7.43 -36.31
C TYR A 304 11.56 -6.58 -35.44
N GLN A 305 11.03 -5.63 -34.68
CA GLN A 305 11.83 -4.96 -33.65
C GLN A 305 12.02 -5.90 -32.46
N ILE A 306 13.28 -6.04 -32.03
CA ILE A 306 13.63 -6.70 -30.77
C ILE A 306 13.03 -5.86 -29.64
N LEU A 307 12.08 -6.44 -28.91
CA LEU A 307 11.51 -5.80 -27.73
C LEU A 307 12.62 -5.57 -26.68
N SER A 308 12.65 -4.36 -26.12
CA SER A 308 13.56 -4.04 -25.02
C SER A 308 13.39 -5.00 -23.85
N ILE A 309 14.52 -5.40 -23.26
CA ILE A 309 14.55 -6.18 -22.03
C ILE A 309 13.96 -5.31 -20.91
N ILE A 310 13.01 -5.87 -20.16
CA ILE A 310 12.40 -5.27 -18.97
C ILE A 310 13.24 -5.67 -17.76
N GLU A 311 13.79 -4.70 -17.04
CA GLU A 311 14.64 -4.97 -15.88
C GLU A 311 13.99 -4.48 -14.59
N TYR A 312 13.85 -5.38 -13.61
CA TYR A 312 13.34 -5.05 -12.28
C TYR A 312 14.42 -5.25 -11.20
N PRO A 313 15.47 -4.41 -11.16
CA PRO A 313 16.68 -4.69 -10.38
C PRO A 313 16.47 -4.79 -8.87
N TYR A 314 15.40 -4.21 -8.33
CA TYR A 314 15.11 -4.20 -6.89
C TYR A 314 13.97 -5.13 -6.48
N LEU A 315 13.38 -5.88 -7.43
CA LEU A 315 12.20 -6.69 -7.17
C LEU A 315 12.54 -7.89 -6.28
N THR A 316 12.12 -7.84 -5.03
CA THR A 316 12.32 -8.92 -4.05
C THR A 316 11.11 -9.83 -3.93
N ARG A 317 9.92 -9.36 -4.28
CA ARG A 317 8.66 -10.12 -4.18
C ARG A 317 7.83 -9.98 -5.44
N LEU A 318 7.41 -11.11 -6.01
CA LEU A 318 6.50 -11.17 -7.15
C LEU A 318 5.32 -12.06 -6.79
N ASN A 319 4.11 -11.51 -6.85
CA ASN A 319 2.88 -12.25 -6.59
C ASN A 319 2.02 -12.33 -7.85
N ILE A 320 1.91 -13.54 -8.39
CA ILE A 320 1.15 -13.88 -9.60
C ILE A 320 0.18 -15.05 -9.33
N ILE A 321 -0.29 -15.19 -8.09
CA ILE A 321 -1.17 -16.29 -7.68
C ILE A 321 -2.56 -16.25 -8.36
N LYS A 322 -3.02 -15.05 -8.73
CA LYS A 322 -4.33 -14.84 -9.39
C LYS A 322 -4.19 -14.42 -10.84
N THR A 323 -3.19 -14.95 -11.55
CA THR A 323 -2.96 -14.59 -12.96
C THR A 323 -3.25 -15.73 -13.92
N HIS A 324 -3.39 -15.39 -15.21
CA HIS A 324 -3.28 -16.35 -16.30
C HIS A 324 -1.87 -16.97 -16.35
N ASP A 325 -1.76 -18.17 -16.92
CA ASP A 325 -0.49 -18.91 -17.09
C ASP A 325 0.54 -18.15 -17.93
N ASP A 326 0.08 -17.28 -18.82
CA ASP A 326 0.93 -16.43 -19.67
C ASP A 326 1.84 -15.52 -18.86
N TYR A 327 1.37 -14.97 -17.74
CA TYR A 327 2.20 -14.12 -16.88
C TYR A 327 3.23 -14.96 -16.12
N VAL A 328 2.88 -16.19 -15.74
CA VAL A 328 3.82 -17.13 -15.13
C VAL A 328 4.94 -17.47 -16.11
N GLU A 329 4.58 -17.77 -17.36
CA GLU A 329 5.53 -17.98 -18.46
C GLU A 329 6.37 -16.72 -18.72
N PHE A 330 5.76 -15.53 -18.78
CA PHE A 330 6.44 -14.26 -19.00
C PHE A 330 7.55 -14.01 -17.97
N PHE A 331 7.25 -14.12 -16.67
CA PHE A 331 8.23 -13.86 -15.60
C PHE A 331 9.24 -14.98 -15.39
N LEU A 332 8.87 -16.24 -15.63
CA LEU A 332 9.80 -17.36 -15.43
C LEU A 332 10.66 -17.65 -16.68
N PHE A 333 10.16 -17.41 -17.89
CA PHE A 333 10.74 -18.00 -19.12
C PHE A 333 11.33 -16.97 -20.05
N ASP A 334 10.80 -15.74 -20.06
CA ASP A 334 11.13 -14.82 -21.14
C ASP A 334 12.54 -14.23 -20.94
N THR A 335 13.40 -14.46 -21.93
CA THR A 335 14.71 -13.79 -22.10
C THR A 335 14.63 -12.27 -22.09
N LYS A 336 13.42 -11.71 -22.24
CA LYS A 336 13.13 -10.28 -22.24
C LYS A 336 12.86 -9.71 -20.85
N ILE A 337 12.95 -10.51 -19.77
CA ILE A 337 12.85 -9.98 -18.41
C ILE A 337 14.11 -10.32 -17.62
N SER A 338 14.69 -9.30 -17.00
CA SER A 338 15.78 -9.46 -16.04
C SER A 338 15.27 -9.25 -14.62
N LEU A 339 15.22 -10.36 -13.87
CA LEU A 339 14.91 -10.39 -12.44
C LEU A 339 16.20 -10.49 -11.61
N PRO A 340 16.23 -9.92 -10.39
CA PRO A 340 17.37 -10.01 -9.50
C PRO A 340 17.45 -11.39 -8.85
N ASN A 341 18.58 -11.69 -8.23
CA ASN A 341 18.71 -12.87 -7.38
C ASN A 341 17.94 -12.66 -6.07
N ASN A 342 17.57 -13.75 -5.42
CA ASN A 342 16.79 -13.79 -4.18
C ASN A 342 15.34 -13.31 -4.32
N LEU A 343 14.69 -13.63 -5.44
CA LEU A 343 13.28 -13.33 -5.64
C LEU A 343 12.38 -14.29 -4.83
N HIS A 344 11.38 -13.74 -4.15
CA HIS A 344 10.30 -14.48 -3.51
C HIS A 344 9.09 -14.50 -4.46
N LEU A 345 8.73 -15.68 -4.96
CA LEU A 345 7.63 -15.85 -5.92
C LEU A 345 6.40 -16.46 -5.24
N CYS A 346 5.25 -15.81 -5.36
CA CYS A 346 3.94 -16.40 -5.06
C CYS A 346 3.24 -16.77 -6.35
N VAL A 347 2.86 -18.03 -6.49
CA VAL A 347 2.25 -18.54 -7.72
C VAL A 347 1.30 -19.69 -7.39
N ASP A 348 0.27 -19.85 -8.22
CA ASP A 348 -0.58 -21.03 -8.13
C ASP A 348 0.19 -22.29 -8.57
N TYR A 349 0.11 -23.36 -7.78
CA TYR A 349 0.84 -24.60 -8.06
C TYR A 349 0.42 -25.24 -9.39
N GLN A 350 -0.87 -25.21 -9.73
CA GLN A 350 -1.36 -25.82 -10.97
C GLN A 350 -0.93 -25.02 -12.20
N SER A 351 -0.95 -23.68 -12.11
CA SER A 351 -0.36 -22.83 -13.15
C SER A 351 1.12 -23.13 -13.34
N LEU A 352 1.91 -23.21 -12.27
CA LEU A 352 3.33 -23.52 -12.35
C LEU A 352 3.58 -24.89 -12.98
N LYS A 353 2.79 -25.91 -12.61
CA LYS A 353 2.86 -27.27 -13.16
C LYS A 353 2.59 -27.30 -14.67
N ARG A 354 1.52 -26.63 -15.14
CA ARG A 354 1.20 -26.53 -16.58
C ARG A 354 2.31 -25.83 -17.36
N VAL A 355 2.76 -24.69 -16.84
CA VAL A 355 3.74 -23.80 -17.48
C VAL A 355 5.11 -24.47 -17.59
N THR A 356 5.51 -25.24 -16.57
CA THR A 356 6.77 -26.03 -16.55
C THR A 356 6.67 -27.42 -17.19
N TYR A 357 5.50 -27.80 -17.71
CA TYR A 357 5.18 -29.14 -18.20
C TYR A 357 5.57 -30.23 -17.20
N ASP A 358 4.91 -30.21 -16.04
CA ASP A 358 5.19 -31.13 -14.92
C ASP A 358 6.66 -31.10 -14.48
N PHE A 359 7.26 -29.89 -14.46
CA PHE A 359 8.66 -29.68 -14.08
C PHE A 359 9.68 -30.42 -14.98
N THR A 360 9.34 -30.65 -16.25
CA THR A 360 10.25 -31.28 -17.24
C THR A 360 10.86 -30.30 -18.24
N ARG A 361 10.32 -29.08 -18.37
CA ARG A 361 10.68 -28.12 -19.43
C ARG A 361 11.97 -27.33 -19.17
N TYR A 362 13.14 -27.90 -19.44
CA TYR A 362 14.48 -27.34 -19.12
C TYR A 362 14.69 -25.82 -19.39
N ILE A 363 14.13 -25.27 -20.48
CA ILE A 363 14.26 -23.85 -20.87
C ILE A 363 13.90 -22.90 -19.70
N THR A 364 13.00 -23.33 -18.82
CA THR A 364 12.46 -22.48 -17.76
C THR A 364 13.31 -22.48 -16.49
N ARG A 365 14.39 -23.25 -16.46
CA ARG A 365 15.31 -23.32 -15.32
C ARG A 365 16.17 -22.06 -15.14
N ASN A 366 16.34 -21.24 -16.19
CA ASN A 366 17.25 -20.10 -16.15
C ASN A 366 16.89 -19.03 -15.10
N HIS A 367 15.60 -18.72 -14.91
CA HIS A 367 15.16 -17.83 -13.82
C HIS A 367 14.80 -18.58 -12.53
N SER A 368 14.59 -19.89 -12.62
CA SER A 368 14.31 -20.74 -11.46
C SER A 368 15.45 -20.74 -10.44
N SER A 369 16.70 -20.56 -10.89
CA SER A 369 17.89 -20.43 -10.02
C SER A 369 17.96 -19.11 -9.25
N LYS A 370 17.21 -18.08 -9.68
CA LYS A 370 17.18 -16.76 -9.03
C LYS A 370 16.21 -16.71 -7.85
N LEU A 371 15.32 -17.71 -7.72
CA LEU A 371 14.31 -17.75 -6.67
C LEU A 371 14.95 -18.12 -5.31
N ALA A 372 14.77 -17.24 -4.32
CA ALA A 372 15.09 -17.57 -2.93
C ALA A 372 13.94 -18.37 -2.28
N ALA A 373 12.70 -18.08 -2.63
CA ALA A 373 11.55 -18.75 -2.05
C ALA A 373 10.38 -18.87 -3.03
N LEU A 374 9.63 -19.96 -2.90
CA LEU A 374 8.41 -20.25 -3.63
C LEU A 374 7.26 -20.44 -2.64
N TYR A 375 6.25 -19.58 -2.74
CA TYR A 375 5.04 -19.63 -1.92
C TYR A 375 3.89 -20.15 -2.78
N LEU A 376 3.30 -21.25 -2.35
CA LEU A 376 2.26 -21.96 -3.10
C LEU A 376 0.91 -21.84 -2.41
N SER A 377 -0.15 -21.73 -3.23
CA SER A 377 -1.55 -21.71 -2.77
C SER A 377 -1.92 -22.94 -1.94
N THR A 378 -1.33 -24.09 -2.25
CA THR A 378 -1.55 -25.39 -1.59
C THR A 378 -0.21 -26.12 -1.42
N LEU A 379 0.09 -26.60 -0.20
CA LEU A 379 1.35 -27.31 0.09
C LEU A 379 1.24 -28.82 0.02
N ASP A 380 0.03 -29.38 0.10
CA ASP A 380 -0.19 -30.82 0.25
C ASP A 380 0.18 -31.64 -1.00
N GLN A 381 0.70 -30.99 -2.05
CA GLN A 381 1.00 -31.59 -3.35
C GLN A 381 2.41 -31.27 -3.87
N ILE A 382 3.36 -30.88 -2.99
CA ILE A 382 4.75 -30.64 -3.41
C ILE A 382 5.42 -31.97 -3.78
N ASP A 383 5.50 -32.22 -5.08
CA ASP A 383 6.24 -33.33 -5.68
C ASP A 383 7.75 -33.17 -5.48
N GLU A 384 8.51 -34.26 -5.35
CA GLU A 384 9.98 -34.21 -5.32
C GLU A 384 10.57 -33.56 -6.59
N HIS A 385 9.88 -33.71 -7.73
CA HIS A 385 10.26 -33.08 -8.99
C HIS A 385 10.38 -31.55 -8.90
N ILE A 386 9.55 -30.87 -8.09
CA ILE A 386 9.64 -29.40 -7.95
C ILE A 386 10.90 -28.97 -7.21
N LYS A 387 11.37 -29.76 -6.23
CA LYS A 387 12.61 -29.47 -5.49
C LYS A 387 13.81 -29.56 -6.40
N ASN A 388 13.82 -30.56 -7.29
CA ASN A 388 14.84 -30.68 -8.32
C ASN A 388 14.76 -29.56 -9.36
N TYR A 389 13.58 -29.01 -9.58
CA TYR A 389 13.35 -27.90 -10.51
C TYR A 389 13.82 -26.55 -9.95
N PHE A 390 13.61 -26.33 -8.66
CA PHE A 390 13.98 -25.11 -7.93
C PHE A 390 14.94 -25.44 -6.77
N PRO A 391 16.18 -25.86 -7.07
CA PRO A 391 17.08 -26.46 -6.08
C PRO A 391 17.53 -25.51 -4.96
N HIS A 392 17.38 -24.20 -5.15
CA HIS A 392 17.79 -23.18 -4.17
C HIS A 392 16.62 -22.48 -3.48
N ALA A 393 15.38 -22.78 -3.87
CA ALA A 393 14.21 -22.11 -3.33
C ALA A 393 13.71 -22.79 -2.05
N TYR A 394 13.41 -21.99 -1.03
CA TYR A 394 12.63 -22.44 0.12
C TYR A 394 11.15 -22.51 -0.25
N PHE A 395 10.47 -23.61 0.09
CA PHE A 395 9.04 -23.78 -0.14
C PHE A 395 8.24 -23.42 1.10
N ARG A 396 7.20 -22.59 0.96
CA ARG A 396 6.34 -22.14 2.06
C ARG A 396 4.87 -22.07 1.64
N CYS A 397 3.97 -22.10 2.61
CA CYS A 397 2.55 -21.92 2.34
C CYS A 397 2.30 -20.47 1.96
N PHE A 398 1.36 -20.20 1.07
CA PHE A 398 0.90 -18.83 0.82
C PHE A 398 0.35 -18.17 2.10
N ALA A 399 -0.23 -18.94 3.03
CA ALA A 399 -0.61 -18.40 4.34
C ALA A 399 0.60 -17.80 5.07
N ASP A 400 1.78 -18.42 4.97
CA ASP A 400 3.03 -17.88 5.52
C ASP A 400 3.50 -16.66 4.72
N PHE A 401 3.17 -16.55 3.43
CA PHE A 401 3.44 -15.31 2.68
C PHE A 401 2.65 -14.13 3.25
N VAL A 402 1.43 -14.38 3.75
CA VAL A 402 0.57 -13.38 4.39
C VAL A 402 0.95 -13.16 5.86
N LEU A 403 1.46 -14.18 6.55
CA LEU A 403 1.75 -14.17 8.00
C LEU A 403 3.22 -13.95 8.38
N SER A 404 4.18 -14.17 7.46
CA SER A 404 5.57 -13.73 7.66
C SER A 404 5.75 -12.22 7.45
N ASN A 405 4.64 -11.46 7.57
CA ASN A 405 4.50 -10.03 7.40
C ASN A 405 4.31 -9.34 8.75
#